data_AF-A0A9P6XYU1-F1
#
_entry.id   AF-A0A9P6XYU1-F1
#
_cell.length_a   1.000
_cell.length_b   1.000
_cell.length_c   1.000
_cell.angle_alpha   90.00
_cell.angle_beta   90.00
_cell.angle_gamma   90.00
#
_symmetry.space_group_name_H-M   'P 1'
#
loop_
_entity.id
_entity.type
_entity.pdbx_description
1 polymer ?
#
loop_
_entity_poly.entity_id
_entity_poly.type
_entity_poly.pdbx_seq_one_letter_code
_entity_poly.pdbx_strand_id
1 'polypeptide(L)'
;MSYFACYLFNIFLIVLLLLPITLRFLFSLLKTKGSEGVSRQQTRRKACGLKNLAKILTFVLLVFGCVVLLLLATQVTIPEVKPMAEAKRARCVALDPYKTMGVSRNATASEIKRVYKKLALLYHPDKAKGMTKEEAEECFVIITNAYEIVKSRARRNPAPPSDDLKPSSSAVLRTVLIGVGITLVVIAAHTLLKK
;
A
#
# COMPACT_ATOMS: atom_id res chain seq x y z
N MET A 1 19.55 1.60 7.66
CA MET A 1 20.50 2.14 8.66
C MET A 1 19.79 2.98 9.74
N SER A 2 18.77 3.79 9.42
CA SER A 2 18.11 4.69 10.38
C SER A 2 17.31 3.99 11.51
N TYR A 3 16.71 2.83 11.24
CA TYR A 3 15.89 2.10 12.23
C TYR A 3 16.69 1.60 13.44
N PHE A 4 17.95 1.21 13.24
CA PHE A 4 18.81 0.73 14.32
C PHE A 4 19.17 1.84 15.30
N ALA A 5 19.43 3.05 14.80
CA ALA A 5 19.68 4.22 15.61
C ALA A 5 18.44 4.64 16.42
N CYS A 6 17.25 4.60 15.81
CA CYS A 6 15.99 4.88 16.52
C CYS A 6 15.70 3.86 17.63
N TYR A 7 15.97 2.57 17.38
CA TYR A 7 15.75 1.51 18.36
C TYR A 7 16.67 1.64 19.58
N LEU A 8 17.95 1.94 19.37
CA LEU A 8 18.90 2.19 20.47
C LEU A 8 18.51 3.41 21.30
N PHE A 9 18.04 4.49 20.67
CA PHE A 9 17.56 5.67 21.36
C PHE A 9 16.32 5.37 22.22
N ASN A 10 15.41 4.54 21.72
CA ASN A 10 14.21 4.14 22.45
C ASN A 10 14.55 3.25 23.67
N ILE A 11 15.42 2.25 23.49
CA ILE A 11 15.95 1.46 24.60
C ILE A 11 16.59 2.35 25.66
N PHE A 12 17.39 3.33 25.24
CA PHE A 12 18.03 4.27 26.16
C PHE A 12 17.02 5.07 26.98
N LEU A 13 15.92 5.54 26.36
CA LEU A 13 14.85 6.23 27.07
C LEU A 13 14.11 5.32 28.06
N ILE A 14 13.86 4.05 27.71
CA ILE A 14 13.24 3.07 28.62
C ILE A 14 14.16 2.80 29.82
N VAL A 15 15.46 2.64 29.59
CA VAL A 15 16.44 2.43 30.67
C VAL A 15 16.52 3.66 31.59
N LEU A 16 16.49 4.87 31.03
CA LEU A 16 16.48 6.12 31.79
C LEU A 16 15.20 6.27 32.64
N LEU A 17 14.06 5.82 32.10
CA LEU A 17 12.76 5.78 32.82
C LEU A 17 12.76 4.74 33.95
N LEU A 18 13.43 3.60 33.75
CA LEU A 18 13.51 2.53 34.74
C LEU A 18 14.54 2.82 35.85
N LEU A 19 15.55 3.64 35.58
CA LEU A 19 16.60 4.03 36.53
C LEU A 19 16.06 4.57 37.87
N PRO A 20 15.10 5.52 37.92
CA PRO A 20 14.55 5.97 39.20
C PRO A 20 13.71 4.90 39.92
N ILE A 21 13.09 3.99 39.19
CA ILE A 21 12.29 2.88 39.74
C ILE A 21 13.21 1.86 40.41
N THR A 22 14.29 1.48 39.71
CA THR A 22 15.31 0.56 40.23
C THR A 22 16.10 1.18 41.36
N LEU A 23 16.42 2.48 41.31
CA LEU A 23 17.07 3.19 42.42
C LEU A 23 16.17 3.30 43.65
N ARG A 24 14.86 3.55 43.47
CA ARG A 24 13.89 3.55 44.59
C ARG A 24 13.75 2.17 45.22
N PHE A 25 13.73 1.12 44.40
CA PHE A 25 13.68 -0.26 44.87
C PHE A 25 14.98 -0.65 45.60
N LEU A 26 16.14 -0.30 45.04
CA LEU A 26 17.45 -0.53 45.66
C LEU A 26 17.60 0.24 46.98
N PHE A 27 17.15 1.51 47.03
CA PHE A 27 17.14 2.30 48.25
C PHE A 27 16.18 1.72 49.31
N SER A 28 15.07 1.10 48.88
CA SER A 28 14.18 0.37 49.77
C SER A 28 14.85 -0.88 50.36
N LEU A 29 15.69 -1.57 49.60
CA LEU A 29 16.46 -2.73 50.06
C LEU A 29 17.64 -2.34 50.95
N LEU A 30 18.32 -1.23 50.66
CA LEU A 30 19.40 -0.72 51.50
C LEU A 30 18.90 -0.18 52.85
N LYS A 31 17.60 0.14 52.96
CA LYS A 31 16.99 0.69 54.18
C LYS A 31 16.60 -0.36 55.23
N THR A 32 16.67 -1.66 54.93
CA THR A 32 16.30 -2.70 55.91
C THR A 32 17.44 -3.13 56.83
N LYS A 33 18.64 -2.55 56.72
CA LYS A 33 19.80 -3.02 57.50
C LYS A 33 20.61 -1.98 58.28
N GLY A 34 20.04 -0.83 58.63
CA GLY A 34 20.78 0.15 59.44
C GLY A 34 19.92 1.16 60.15
N SER A 35 19.45 0.82 61.35
CA SER A 35 19.49 1.67 62.56
C SER A 35 18.65 1.00 63.66
N GLU A 36 19.27 0.07 64.38
CA GLU A 36 19.02 0.00 65.82
C GLU A 36 19.71 1.21 66.45
N GLY A 37 18.97 1.95 67.28
CA GLY A 37 19.50 2.98 68.18
C GLY A 37 19.75 4.36 67.56
N VAL A 38 18.87 5.31 67.84
CA VAL A 38 19.14 6.53 68.65
C VAL A 38 18.06 7.60 68.41
N SER A 39 17.37 7.91 69.51
CA SER A 39 16.57 9.10 69.85
C SER A 39 15.45 9.60 68.93
N ARG A 40 14.25 9.22 69.35
CA ARG A 40 13.01 10.03 69.33
C ARG A 40 13.30 11.48 69.76
N GLN A 41 13.24 12.46 68.84
CA GLN A 41 12.51 13.75 69.01
C GLN A 41 12.91 14.87 68.03
N GLN A 42 14.12 14.90 67.43
CA GLN A 42 14.56 16.10 66.67
C GLN A 42 13.97 16.23 65.23
N THR A 43 13.71 15.16 64.48
CA THR A 43 13.30 15.26 63.06
C THR A 43 11.79 15.28 62.82
N ARG A 44 10.96 15.45 63.86
CA ARG A 44 9.50 15.55 63.72
C ARG A 44 8.99 16.86 63.08
N ARG A 45 9.83 17.89 62.87
CA ARG A 45 9.38 19.19 62.34
C ARG A 45 9.49 19.40 60.83
N LYS A 46 10.19 18.55 60.06
CA LYS A 46 10.38 18.78 58.60
C LYS A 46 9.62 17.82 57.67
N ALA A 47 8.80 16.91 58.20
CA ALA A 47 8.25 15.78 57.44
C ALA A 47 6.75 15.88 57.06
N CYS A 48 6.12 17.05 57.18
CA CYS A 48 4.69 17.23 56.86
C CYS A 48 4.44 17.59 55.38
N GLY A 49 5.38 18.25 54.69
CA GLY A 49 5.21 18.62 53.28
C GLY A 49 5.72 17.60 52.25
N LEU A 50 6.74 16.81 52.61
CA LEU A 50 7.48 15.99 51.63
C LEU A 50 6.72 14.72 51.18
N LYS A 51 5.82 14.21 52.01
CA LYS A 51 5.02 13.01 51.70
C LYS A 51 4.00 13.29 50.59
N ASN A 52 3.42 14.49 50.59
CA ASN A 52 2.49 14.93 49.55
C ASN A 52 3.25 15.24 48.26
N LEU A 53 4.46 15.82 48.37
CA LEU A 53 5.34 16.04 47.23
C LEU A 53 5.79 14.75 46.56
N ALA A 54 6.15 13.72 47.33
CA ALA A 54 6.51 12.41 46.77
C ALA A 54 5.34 11.71 46.07
N LYS A 55 4.11 11.88 46.60
CA LYS A 55 2.89 11.39 45.94
C LYS A 55 2.60 12.14 44.63
N ILE A 56 2.73 13.47 44.64
CA ILE A 56 2.56 14.33 43.45
C ILE A 56 3.62 13.98 42.40
N LEU A 57 4.89 13.83 42.80
CA LEU A 57 5.98 13.48 41.87
C LEU A 57 5.77 12.09 41.25
N THR A 58 5.30 11.12 42.04
CA THR A 58 4.94 9.79 41.54
C THR A 58 3.77 9.87 40.55
N PHE A 59 2.77 10.71 40.84
CA PHE A 59 1.63 10.93 39.95
C PHE A 59 2.05 11.61 38.64
N VAL A 60 2.92 12.62 38.70
CA VAL A 60 3.46 13.33 37.53
C VAL A 60 4.29 12.39 36.65
N LEU A 61 5.14 11.55 37.24
CA LEU A 61 5.94 10.57 36.50
C LEU A 61 5.07 9.46 35.87
N LEU A 62 4.01 9.02 36.55
CA LEU A 62 3.05 8.06 36.02
C LEU A 62 2.28 8.64 34.82
N VAL A 63 1.78 9.87 34.95
CA VAL A 63 1.03 10.55 33.88
C VAL A 63 1.95 10.84 32.70
N PHE A 64 3.17 11.33 32.95
CA PHE A 64 4.15 11.57 31.89
C PHE A 64 4.55 10.26 31.18
N GLY A 65 4.74 9.17 31.92
CA GLY A 65 4.99 7.83 31.37
C GLY A 65 3.84 7.32 30.51
N CYS A 66 2.59 7.49 30.94
CA CYS A 66 1.41 7.12 30.16
C CYS A 66 1.26 7.97 28.90
N VAL A 67 1.54 9.27 28.95
CA VAL A 67 1.49 10.16 27.77
C VAL A 67 2.57 9.79 26.76
N VAL A 68 3.80 9.51 27.21
CA VAL A 68 4.88 9.06 26.32
C VAL A 68 4.56 7.69 25.72
N LEU A 69 3.97 6.77 26.50
CA LEU A 69 3.56 5.46 26.01
C LEU A 69 2.43 5.55 24.98
N LEU A 70 1.45 6.44 25.20
CA LEU A 70 0.37 6.71 24.24
C LEU A 70 0.90 7.37 22.96
N LEU A 71 1.82 8.35 23.08
CA LEU A 71 2.46 8.98 21.92
C LEU A 71 3.31 7.98 21.12
N LEU A 72 4.04 7.09 21.78
CA LEU A 72 4.76 6.00 21.11
C LEU A 72 3.81 4.99 20.46
N ALA A 73 2.67 4.66 21.09
CA ALA A 73 1.66 3.79 20.50
C ALA A 73 1.04 4.41 19.23
N THR A 74 0.87 5.75 19.20
CA THR A 74 0.44 6.46 17.99
C THR A 74 1.50 6.48 16.88
N GLN A 75 2.80 6.44 17.23
CA GLN A 75 3.88 6.31 16.23
C GLN A 75 4.06 4.87 15.72
N VAL A 76 3.68 3.86 16.52
CA VAL A 76 3.72 2.43 16.15
C VAL A 76 2.52 2.02 15.26
N THR A 77 1.50 2.88 15.16
CA THR A 77 0.42 2.77 14.16
C THR A 77 0.72 3.59 12.91
N ILE A 78 1.95 3.51 12.42
CA ILE A 78 2.15 3.46 10.98
C ILE A 78 2.35 1.97 10.68
N PRO A 79 1.28 1.18 10.43
CA PRO A 79 1.50 0.16 9.42
C PRO A 79 2.05 0.93 8.24
N GLU A 80 3.16 0.49 7.67
CA GLU A 80 3.29 0.66 6.24
C GLU A 80 1.92 0.29 5.67
N VAL A 81 1.19 1.30 5.22
CA VAL A 81 0.24 1.11 4.14
C VAL A 81 1.12 0.66 2.99
N LYS A 82 1.45 -0.65 2.99
CA LYS A 82 1.76 -1.36 1.77
C LYS A 82 0.68 -0.92 0.81
N PRO A 83 1.08 -0.27 -0.29
CA PRO A 83 0.18 0.57 -1.03
C PRO A 83 -1.05 -0.26 -1.40
N MET A 84 -2.20 0.41 -1.40
CA MET A 84 -3.53 -0.08 -1.80
C MET A 84 -3.55 -0.85 -3.16
N ALA A 85 -2.40 -0.98 -3.82
CA ALA A 85 -2.06 -1.93 -4.86
C ALA A 85 -2.36 -3.40 -4.51
N GLU A 86 -2.02 -3.95 -3.33
CA GLU A 86 -2.22 -5.40 -3.08
C GLU A 86 -3.69 -5.84 -2.99
N ALA A 87 -4.56 -5.01 -2.41
CA ALA A 87 -6.01 -5.30 -2.37
C ALA A 87 -6.67 -5.16 -3.75
N LYS A 88 -6.13 -4.29 -4.63
CA LYS A 88 -6.56 -4.18 -6.03
C LYS A 88 -6.02 -5.34 -6.87
N ARG A 89 -4.77 -5.77 -6.64
CA ARG A 89 -4.12 -6.91 -7.31
C ARG A 89 -4.90 -8.22 -7.12
N ALA A 90 -5.44 -8.50 -5.93
CA ALA A 90 -6.27 -9.68 -5.69
C ALA A 90 -7.65 -9.61 -6.39
N ARG A 91 -8.24 -8.42 -6.49
CA ARG A 91 -9.54 -8.24 -7.16
C ARG A 91 -9.43 -8.31 -8.68
N CYS A 92 -8.31 -7.86 -9.26
CA CYS A 92 -8.05 -7.96 -10.70
C CYS A 92 -7.73 -9.40 -11.17
N VAL A 93 -7.06 -10.19 -10.33
CA VAL A 93 -6.74 -11.60 -10.65
C VAL A 93 -7.98 -12.49 -10.57
N ALA A 94 -9.00 -12.12 -9.78
CA ALA A 94 -10.24 -12.89 -9.66
C ALA A 94 -11.30 -12.55 -10.74
N LEU A 95 -11.19 -11.42 -11.45
CA LEU A 95 -12.33 -10.86 -12.18
C LEU A 95 -12.58 -11.36 -13.61
N ASP A 96 -11.86 -12.40 -14.07
CA ASP A 96 -11.88 -12.97 -15.44
C ASP A 96 -10.66 -12.52 -16.28
N PRO A 97 -9.70 -13.42 -16.61
CA PRO A 97 -8.50 -13.07 -17.37
C PRO A 97 -8.81 -12.57 -18.80
N TYR A 98 -9.97 -12.92 -19.35
CA TYR A 98 -10.43 -12.41 -20.64
C TYR A 98 -10.81 -10.93 -20.55
N LYS A 99 -11.45 -10.50 -19.44
CA LYS A 99 -11.79 -9.09 -19.19
C LYS A 99 -10.54 -8.23 -18.94
N THR A 100 -9.55 -8.77 -18.23
CA THR A 100 -8.28 -8.08 -17.96
C THR A 100 -7.53 -7.70 -19.24
N MET A 101 -7.58 -8.57 -20.26
CA MET A 101 -6.98 -8.29 -21.58
C MET A 101 -7.96 -7.60 -22.54
N GLY A 102 -9.23 -7.40 -22.17
CA GLY A 102 -10.26 -6.82 -23.03
C GLY A 102 -10.64 -7.70 -24.23
N VAL A 103 -10.51 -9.02 -24.12
CA VAL A 103 -10.80 -9.98 -25.19
C VAL A 103 -12.08 -10.76 -24.88
N SER A 104 -12.78 -11.19 -25.94
CA SER A 104 -13.92 -12.10 -25.78
C SER A 104 -13.48 -13.48 -25.29
N ARG A 105 -14.36 -14.20 -24.59
CA ARG A 105 -14.11 -15.59 -24.17
C ARG A 105 -13.93 -16.55 -25.36
N ASN A 106 -14.47 -16.17 -26.52
CA ASN A 106 -14.34 -16.90 -27.78
C ASN A 106 -13.20 -16.38 -28.67
N ALA A 107 -12.37 -15.46 -28.17
CA ALA A 107 -11.27 -14.90 -28.94
C ALA A 107 -10.27 -15.99 -29.38
N THR A 108 -9.77 -15.85 -30.59
CA THR A 108 -8.80 -16.80 -31.15
C THR A 108 -7.41 -16.60 -30.55
N ALA A 109 -6.56 -17.64 -30.58
CA ALA A 109 -5.20 -17.57 -30.05
C ALA A 109 -4.37 -16.45 -30.71
N SER A 110 -4.61 -16.16 -31.99
CA SER A 110 -3.98 -15.08 -32.75
C SER A 110 -4.42 -13.70 -32.25
N GLU A 111 -5.71 -13.50 -31.97
CA GLU A 111 -6.23 -12.27 -31.36
C GLU A 111 -5.67 -12.04 -29.96
N ILE A 112 -5.64 -13.07 -29.12
CA ILE A 112 -5.09 -12.99 -27.76
C ILE A 112 -3.61 -12.58 -27.81
N LYS A 113 -2.81 -13.19 -28.70
CA LYS A 113 -1.39 -12.85 -28.90
C LYS A 113 -1.22 -11.41 -29.42
N ARG A 114 -2.09 -10.97 -30.32
CA ARG A 114 -2.07 -9.61 -30.87
C ARG A 114 -2.37 -8.56 -29.81
N VAL A 115 -3.38 -8.81 -28.97
CA VAL A 115 -3.78 -7.90 -27.89
C VAL A 115 -2.71 -7.86 -26.79
N TYR A 116 -2.17 -9.01 -26.39
CA TYR A 116 -1.03 -9.08 -25.47
C TYR A 116 0.15 -8.23 -25.93
N LYS A 117 0.55 -8.35 -27.21
CA LYS A 117 1.66 -7.56 -27.77
C LYS A 117 1.40 -6.05 -27.72
N LYS A 118 0.15 -5.61 -27.94
CA LYS A 118 -0.22 -4.19 -27.82
C LYS A 118 -0.15 -3.71 -26.38
N LEU A 119 -0.71 -4.48 -25.44
CA LEU A 119 -0.72 -4.13 -24.02
C LEU A 119 0.71 -4.12 -23.42
N ALA A 120 1.54 -5.10 -23.79
CA ALA A 120 2.93 -5.16 -23.35
C ALA A 120 3.76 -3.94 -23.79
N LEU A 121 3.46 -3.35 -24.95
CA LEU A 121 4.12 -2.12 -25.40
C LEU A 121 3.64 -0.87 -24.67
N LEU A 122 2.36 -0.85 -24.26
CA LEU A 122 1.75 0.27 -23.54
C LEU A 122 2.22 0.33 -22.08
N TYR A 123 2.28 -0.83 -21.41
CA TYR A 123 2.65 -0.96 -20.00
C TYR A 123 4.12 -1.36 -19.79
N HIS A 124 4.97 -1.20 -20.81
CA HIS A 124 6.39 -1.50 -20.65
C HIS A 124 7.02 -0.47 -19.69
N PRO A 125 7.77 -0.88 -18.64
CA PRO A 125 8.32 0.02 -17.63
C PRO A 125 9.28 1.09 -18.19
N ASP A 126 9.80 0.86 -19.39
CA ASP A 126 10.70 1.77 -20.12
C ASP A 126 9.98 2.71 -21.12
N LYS A 127 8.76 2.37 -21.55
CA LYS A 127 8.06 3.10 -22.65
C LYS A 127 6.72 3.69 -22.25
N ALA A 128 6.22 3.38 -21.06
CA ALA A 128 4.97 3.92 -20.55
C ALA A 128 5.07 5.43 -20.37
N LYS A 129 4.33 6.20 -21.18
CA LYS A 129 4.20 7.65 -21.03
C LYS A 129 2.97 7.94 -20.16
N GLY A 130 3.17 8.52 -18.98
CA GLY A 130 2.08 8.99 -18.11
C GLY A 130 1.67 8.05 -16.97
N MET A 131 2.49 7.04 -16.62
CA MET A 131 2.33 6.20 -15.43
C MET A 131 3.65 6.13 -14.68
N THR A 132 3.64 5.82 -13.38
CA THR A 132 4.89 5.57 -12.64
C THR A 132 5.47 4.21 -13.05
N LYS A 133 6.78 4.03 -12.85
CA LYS A 133 7.47 2.77 -13.20
C LYS A 133 6.85 1.56 -12.46
N GLU A 134 6.47 1.78 -11.21
CA GLU A 134 5.83 0.79 -10.34
C GLU A 134 4.45 0.37 -10.88
N GLU A 135 3.62 1.34 -11.28
CA GLU A 135 2.29 1.07 -11.86
C GLU A 135 2.39 0.29 -13.18
N ALA A 136 3.35 0.67 -14.04
CA ALA A 136 3.59 -0.02 -15.30
C ALA A 136 4.01 -1.49 -15.08
N GLU A 137 4.91 -1.73 -14.12
CA GLU A 137 5.36 -3.07 -13.75
C GLU A 137 4.22 -3.93 -13.20
N GLU A 138 3.38 -3.38 -12.33
CA GLU A 138 2.20 -4.08 -11.81
C GLU A 138 1.21 -4.48 -12.90
N CYS A 139 0.86 -3.53 -13.79
CA CYS A 139 -0.03 -3.81 -14.91
C CYS A 139 0.57 -4.88 -15.83
N PHE A 140 1.88 -4.81 -16.10
CA PHE A 140 2.58 -5.78 -16.92
C PHE A 140 2.52 -7.21 -16.34
N VAL A 141 2.74 -7.36 -15.03
CA VAL A 141 2.63 -8.64 -14.33
C VAL A 141 1.21 -9.20 -14.43
N ILE A 142 0.19 -8.37 -14.23
CA ILE A 142 -1.22 -8.76 -14.32
C ILE A 142 -1.58 -9.24 -15.75
N ILE A 143 -1.16 -8.50 -16.77
CA ILE A 143 -1.40 -8.84 -18.19
C ILE A 143 -0.70 -10.15 -18.56
N THR A 144 0.53 -10.34 -18.11
CA THR A 144 1.32 -11.57 -18.36
C THR A 144 0.66 -12.78 -17.74
N ASN A 145 0.21 -12.67 -16.48
CA ASN A 145 -0.51 -13.74 -15.80
C ASN A 145 -1.84 -14.08 -16.50
N ALA A 146 -2.60 -13.07 -16.93
CA ALA A 146 -3.85 -13.29 -17.66
C ALA A 146 -3.61 -14.02 -19.00
N TYR A 147 -2.56 -13.65 -19.73
CA TYR A 147 -2.18 -14.29 -20.98
C TYR A 147 -1.84 -15.78 -20.81
N GLU A 148 -1.04 -16.15 -19.82
CA GLU A 148 -0.67 -17.55 -19.59
C GLU A 148 -1.89 -18.43 -19.20
N ILE A 149 -2.83 -17.88 -18.40
CA ILE A 149 -4.08 -18.56 -18.07
C ILE A 149 -4.94 -18.78 -19.32
N VAL A 150 -5.11 -17.76 -20.16
CA VAL A 150 -5.93 -17.87 -21.38
C VAL A 150 -5.27 -18.79 -22.41
N LYS A 151 -3.95 -18.69 -22.59
CA LYS A 151 -3.17 -19.54 -23.49
C LYS A 151 -3.24 -21.01 -23.12
N SER A 152 -3.16 -21.34 -21.82
CA SER A 152 -3.31 -22.72 -21.35
C SER A 152 -4.72 -23.28 -21.56
N ARG A 153 -5.76 -22.42 -21.50
CA ARG A 153 -7.14 -22.79 -21.85
C ARG A 153 -7.32 -22.97 -23.36
N ALA A 154 -6.77 -22.07 -24.17
CA ALA A 154 -6.83 -22.15 -25.63
C ALA A 154 -6.13 -23.39 -26.19
N ARG A 155 -5.01 -23.84 -25.58
CA ARG A 155 -4.34 -25.09 -25.98
C ARG A 155 -5.22 -26.34 -25.82
N ARG A 156 -6.23 -26.33 -24.93
CA ARG A 156 -7.13 -27.48 -24.73
C ARG A 156 -8.20 -27.61 -25.81
N ASN A 157 -8.50 -26.54 -26.55
CA ASN A 157 -9.42 -26.55 -27.69
C ASN A 157 -8.67 -25.97 -28.89
N PRO A 158 -7.91 -26.80 -29.65
CA PRO A 158 -7.18 -26.32 -30.80
C PRO A 158 -8.18 -25.80 -31.84
N ALA A 159 -8.35 -24.48 -31.91
CA ALA A 159 -9.00 -23.85 -33.04
C ALA A 159 -8.19 -24.17 -34.31
N PRO A 160 -8.85 -24.39 -35.46
CA PRO A 160 -8.15 -24.63 -36.71
C PRO A 160 -7.16 -23.48 -36.99
N PRO A 161 -5.99 -23.77 -37.57
CA PRO A 161 -4.98 -22.75 -37.86
C PRO A 161 -5.61 -21.64 -38.70
N SER A 162 -5.70 -20.45 -38.11
CA SER A 162 -6.18 -19.26 -38.80
C SER A 162 -5.00 -18.66 -39.56
N ASP A 163 -4.93 -18.91 -40.86
CA ASP A 163 -4.04 -18.19 -41.76
C ASP A 163 -4.34 -16.68 -41.68
N ASP A 164 -3.28 -15.87 -41.62
CA ASP A 164 -3.29 -14.45 -41.30
C ASP A 164 -4.12 -13.59 -42.29
N LEU A 165 -5.43 -13.45 -42.05
CA LEU A 165 -6.18 -12.33 -42.63
C LEU A 165 -5.91 -11.05 -41.82
N LYS A 166 -4.80 -10.39 -42.13
CA LYS A 166 -4.60 -8.97 -41.83
C LYS A 166 -5.78 -8.21 -42.50
N PRO A 167 -6.60 -7.42 -41.80
CA PRO A 167 -7.43 -6.44 -42.50
C PRO A 167 -6.44 -5.45 -43.12
N SER A 168 -6.24 -5.57 -44.43
CA SER A 168 -5.43 -4.64 -45.20
C SER A 168 -5.92 -3.23 -44.89
N SER A 169 -5.00 -2.31 -44.55
CA SER A 169 -5.33 -0.93 -44.21
C SER A 169 -6.19 -0.23 -45.27
N SER A 170 -6.21 -0.74 -46.51
CA SER A 170 -7.09 -0.27 -47.58
C SER A 170 -8.58 -0.59 -47.36
N ALA A 171 -8.92 -1.69 -46.69
CA ALA A 171 -10.30 -2.08 -46.39
C ALA A 171 -10.89 -1.20 -45.29
N VAL A 172 -10.11 -0.91 -44.25
CA VAL A 172 -10.53 0.00 -43.16
C VAL A 172 -10.73 1.42 -43.71
N LEU A 173 -9.84 1.89 -44.59
CA LEU A 173 -9.98 3.22 -45.19
C LEU A 173 -11.24 3.32 -46.08
N ARG A 174 -11.54 2.28 -46.88
CA ARG A 174 -12.74 2.24 -47.74
C ARG A 174 -14.02 2.24 -46.91
N THR A 175 -14.10 1.46 -45.84
CA THR A 175 -15.28 1.42 -44.96
C THR A 175 -15.50 2.76 -44.25
N VAL A 176 -14.43 3.42 -43.78
CA VAL A 176 -14.52 4.73 -43.15
C VAL A 176 -14.92 5.82 -44.16
N LEU A 177 -14.39 5.80 -45.39
CA LEU A 177 -14.74 6.77 -46.43
C LEU A 177 -16.23 6.69 -46.81
N ILE A 178 -16.77 5.47 -46.94
CA ILE A 178 -18.19 5.25 -47.25
C ILE A 178 -19.07 5.78 -46.11
N GLY A 179 -18.69 5.51 -44.84
CA GLY A 179 -19.45 5.99 -43.67
C GLY A 179 -19.47 7.52 -43.53
N VAL A 180 -18.33 8.18 -43.75
CA VAL A 180 -18.24 9.66 -43.69
C VAL A 180 -19.01 10.31 -44.85
N GLY A 181 -18.92 9.75 -46.06
CA GLY A 181 -19.64 10.25 -47.23
C GLY A 181 -21.16 10.20 -47.06
N ILE A 182 -21.71 9.09 -46.58
CA ILE A 182 -23.15 8.94 -46.33
C ILE A 182 -23.62 9.96 -45.28
N THR A 183 -22.83 10.14 -44.21
CA THR A 183 -23.18 11.09 -43.13
C THR A 183 -23.24 12.53 -43.65
N LEU A 184 -22.29 12.96 -44.48
CA LEU A 184 -22.28 14.30 -45.08
C LEU A 184 -23.47 14.51 -46.04
N VAL A 185 -23.84 13.51 -46.84
CA VAL A 185 -25.00 13.58 -47.74
C VAL A 185 -26.31 13.70 -46.95
N VAL A 186 -26.46 12.95 -45.87
CA VAL A 186 -27.64 13.02 -45.00
C VAL A 186 -27.75 14.40 -44.33
N ILE A 187 -26.63 14.95 -43.85
CA ILE A 187 -26.60 16.30 -43.25
C ILE A 187 -26.93 17.38 -44.29
N ALA A 188 -26.41 17.28 -45.51
CA ALA A 188 -26.71 18.20 -46.60
C ALA A 188 -28.18 18.14 -47.02
N ALA A 189 -28.75 16.94 -47.17
CA ALA A 189 -30.16 16.75 -47.50
C ALA A 189 -31.08 17.30 -46.40
N HIS A 190 -30.75 17.06 -45.13
CA HIS A 190 -31.51 17.60 -44.00
C HIS A 190 -31.46 19.14 -43.94
N THR A 191 -30.33 19.74 -44.35
CA THR A 191 -30.17 21.20 -44.39
C THR A 191 -30.99 21.85 -45.51
N LEU A 192 -31.17 21.17 -46.65
CA LEU A 192 -31.96 21.67 -47.78
C LEU A 192 -33.48 21.55 -47.58
N LEU A 193 -33.94 20.57 -46.81
CA LEU A 193 -35.37 20.39 -46.50
C LEU A 193 -35.90 21.36 -45.44
N LYS A 194 -35.01 22.08 -44.74
CA LYS A 194 -35.37 23.00 -43.64
C LYS A 194 -35.42 24.48 -44.07
N LYS A 195 -35.39 24.76 -45.37
CA LYS A 195 -35.49 26.09 -45.96
C LYS A 195 -36.81 26.20 -46.73
#